data_AF-A0A955P781-F1
#
_entry.id   AF-A0A955P781-F1
#
_cell.length_a   1.000
_cell.length_b   1.000
_cell.length_c   1.000
_cell.angle_alpha   90.00
_cell.angle_beta   90.00
_cell.angle_gamma   90.00
#
_symmetry.space_group_name_H-M   'P 1'
#
loop_
_entity.id
_entity.type
_entity.pdbx_description
1 polymer ?
#
loop_
_entity_poly.entity_id
_entity_poly.type
_entity_poly.pdbx_seq_one_letter_code
_entity_poly.pdbx_strand_id
1 'polypeptide(L)'
;GHVMEWFYGYVGGIRQKPGGIGWQEIVIAPSPGELSSAETTLEAPTGQIVSRWSVENGVFSLEAEIPEGVEAVAILPSGKEYPLKSGFQTLDEPYPR
;
A
#
# COMPACT_ATOMS: atom_id res chain seq x y z
N GLY A 1 -12.78 19.61 3.36
CA GLY A 1 -13.03 18.42 4.19
C GLY A 1 -11.92 17.43 3.93
N HIS A 2 -10.79 17.56 4.65
CA HIS A 2 -9.48 16.99 4.30
C HIS A 2 -9.00 15.97 5.34
N VAL A 3 -9.90 15.09 5.83
CA VAL A 3 -9.55 14.11 6.88
C VAL A 3 -9.50 12.69 6.31
N MET A 4 -10.19 12.41 5.20
CA MET A 4 -10.18 11.08 4.56
C MET A 4 -8.83 10.74 3.91
N GLU A 5 -8.05 11.73 3.45
CA GLU A 5 -6.69 11.52 2.89
C GLU A 5 -5.64 11.12 3.94
N TRP A 6 -5.91 11.33 5.23
CA TRP A 6 -4.94 11.03 6.29
C TRP A 6 -5.18 9.68 6.99
N PHE A 7 -6.41 9.15 6.98
CA PHE A 7 -6.72 7.89 7.65
C PHE A 7 -6.37 6.64 6.82
N TYR A 8 -6.59 6.65 5.50
CA TYR A 8 -6.10 5.58 4.61
C TYR A 8 -4.57 5.55 4.50
N GLY A 9 -3.93 6.69 4.74
CA GLY A 9 -2.49 6.89 4.58
C GLY A 9 -1.60 6.43 5.74
N TYR A 10 -2.15 6.05 6.90
CA TYR A 10 -1.33 5.72 8.08
C TYR A 10 -1.29 4.23 8.42
N VAL A 11 -2.36 3.48 8.14
CA VAL A 11 -2.43 2.05 8.46
C VAL A 11 -2.48 1.18 7.20
N GLY A 12 -3.17 1.63 6.14
CA GLY A 12 -3.17 0.96 4.83
C GLY A 12 -2.05 1.37 3.88
N GLY A 13 -1.48 2.56 4.09
CA GLY A 13 -0.36 3.08 3.30
C GLY A 13 -0.70 3.55 1.89
N ILE A 14 -1.96 3.48 1.43
CA ILE A 14 -2.32 3.88 0.07
C ILE A 14 -2.34 5.40 -0.04
N ARG A 15 -1.57 5.94 -0.97
CA ARG A 15 -1.45 7.38 -1.25
C ARG A 15 -1.43 7.60 -2.77
N GLN A 16 -2.07 8.66 -3.23
CA GLN A 16 -1.85 9.14 -4.60
C GLN A 16 -0.53 9.90 -4.64
N LYS A 17 0.25 9.75 -5.71
CA LYS A 17 1.47 10.54 -5.89
C LYS A 17 1.10 12.03 -6.05
N PRO A 18 1.79 12.97 -5.37
CA PRO A 18 1.55 14.39 -5.55
C PRO A 18 1.69 14.80 -7.01
N GLY A 19 0.62 15.35 -7.59
CA GLY A 19 0.57 15.75 -9.01
C GLY A 19 0.07 14.70 -9.99
N GLY A 20 -0.22 13.47 -9.54
CA GLY A 20 -0.86 12.45 -10.37
C GLY A 20 -2.31 12.84 -10.67
N ILE A 21 -2.76 12.66 -11.91
CA ILE A 21 -4.15 12.89 -12.30
C ILE A 21 -4.91 11.56 -12.17
N GLY A 22 -6.09 11.57 -11.54
CA GLY A 22 -7.03 10.46 -11.58
C GLY A 22 -6.52 9.10 -11.09
N TRP A 23 -5.68 9.04 -10.06
CA TRP A 23 -5.13 7.80 -9.49
C TRP A 23 -4.29 6.95 -10.48
N GLN A 24 -3.72 7.56 -11.51
CA GLN A 24 -2.82 6.86 -12.43
C GLN A 24 -1.49 6.43 -11.78
N GLU A 25 -1.04 7.16 -10.77
CA GLU A 25 0.17 6.86 -10.00
C GLU A 25 -0.16 6.75 -8.50
N ILE A 26 0.04 5.57 -7.92
CA ILE A 26 -0.21 5.29 -6.51
C ILE A 26 1.04 4.79 -5.80
N VAL A 27 1.10 5.10 -4.51
CA VAL A 27 2.15 4.66 -3.59
C VAL A 27 1.49 3.87 -2.47
N ILE A 28 1.95 2.66 -2.22
CA ILE A 28 1.53 1.81 -1.09
C ILE A 28 2.68 1.77 -0.08
N ALA A 29 2.60 2.58 0.97
CA ALA A 29 3.65 2.72 1.99
C ALA A 29 3.10 2.39 3.39
N PRO A 30 2.86 1.11 3.71
CA PRO A 30 2.39 0.67 5.02
C PRO A 30 3.44 0.92 6.10
N SER A 31 2.99 1.38 7.27
CA SER A 31 3.85 1.66 8.43
C SER A 31 3.29 0.93 9.65
N PRO A 32 3.77 -0.30 9.96
CA PRO A 32 3.19 -1.14 10.98
C PRO A 32 3.14 -0.55 12.39
N GLY A 33 4.19 0.18 12.80
CA GLY A 33 4.29 0.69 14.17
C GLY A 33 4.11 -0.43 15.20
N GLU A 34 3.16 -0.28 16.12
CA GLU A 34 2.78 -1.28 17.12
C GLU A 34 1.76 -2.31 16.63
N LEU A 35 1.19 -2.14 15.44
CA LEU A 35 0.20 -3.04 14.87
C LEU A 35 0.87 -4.30 14.28
N SER A 36 0.16 -5.41 14.33
CA SER A 36 0.60 -6.69 13.75
C SER A 36 -0.02 -6.96 12.38
N SER A 37 -1.07 -6.25 12.01
CA SER A 37 -1.66 -6.34 10.67
C SER A 37 -2.59 -5.17 10.41
N ALA A 38 -2.85 -4.92 9.12
CA ALA A 38 -3.95 -4.09 8.68
C ALA A 38 -4.37 -4.43 7.25
N GLU A 39 -5.59 -4.01 6.92
CA GLU A 39 -6.14 -4.08 5.58
C GLU A 39 -6.75 -2.73 5.21
N THR A 40 -6.59 -2.35 3.96
CA THR A 40 -7.16 -1.13 3.40
C THR A 40 -7.51 -1.34 1.95
N THR A 41 -8.75 -1.00 1.62
CA THR A 41 -9.29 -1.03 0.27
C THR A 41 -9.70 0.38 -0.13
N LEU A 42 -9.28 0.80 -1.31
CA LEU A 42 -9.65 2.05 -1.94
C LEU A 42 -10.41 1.76 -3.23
N GLU A 43 -11.65 2.24 -3.32
CA GLU A 43 -12.42 2.24 -4.56
C GLU A 43 -12.03 3.46 -5.39
N ALA A 44 -11.28 3.26 -6.47
CA ALA A 44 -10.93 4.31 -7.43
C ALA A 44 -11.75 4.16 -8.73
N PRO A 45 -11.91 5.23 -9.52
CA PRO A 45 -12.56 5.14 -10.83
C PRO A 45 -11.88 4.16 -11.79
N THR A 46 -10.58 3.92 -11.60
CA THR A 46 -9.75 2.98 -12.37
C THR A 46 -9.90 1.53 -11.90
N GLY A 47 -10.58 1.28 -10.78
CA GLY A 47 -10.75 -0.04 -10.18
C GLY A 47 -10.43 -0.06 -8.69
N GLN A 48 -10.56 -1.24 -8.10
CA GLN A 48 -10.26 -1.44 -6.67
C GLN A 48 -8.75 -1.58 -6.45
N ILE A 49 -8.23 -0.85 -5.47
CA ILE A 49 -6.85 -0.98 -4.99
C ILE A 49 -6.90 -1.55 -3.58
N VAL A 50 -6.19 -2.63 -3.33
CA VAL A 50 -6.11 -3.29 -2.01
C VAL A 50 -4.68 -3.25 -1.50
N SER A 51 -4.52 -2.95 -0.22
CA SER A 51 -3.27 -3.07 0.54
C SER A 51 -3.58 -3.78 1.85
N ARG A 52 -3.05 -4.99 2.01
CA ARG A 52 -3.20 -5.80 3.21
C ARG A 52 -1.83 -6.24 3.66
N TRP A 53 -1.52 -6.09 4.93
CA TRP A 53 -0.23 -6.53 5.44
C TRP A 53 -0.33 -7.14 6.83
N SER A 54 0.64 -8.00 7.15
CA SER A 54 0.85 -8.56 8.49
C SER A 54 2.33 -8.57 8.85
N VAL A 55 2.62 -8.54 10.15
CA VAL A 55 3.93 -8.75 10.74
C VAL A 55 3.85 -9.98 11.62
N GLU A 56 4.46 -11.07 11.17
CA GLU A 56 4.43 -12.35 11.85
C GLU A 56 5.84 -12.95 11.86
N ASN A 57 6.28 -13.46 13.02
CA ASN A 57 7.59 -14.10 13.18
C ASN A 57 8.79 -13.24 12.69
N GLY A 58 8.70 -11.92 12.83
CA GLY A 58 9.75 -10.99 12.38
C GLY A 58 9.80 -10.78 10.87
N VAL A 59 8.73 -11.13 10.15
CA VAL A 59 8.57 -10.90 8.71
C VAL A 59 7.35 -10.02 8.51
N PHE A 60 7.53 -8.96 7.72
CA PHE A 60 6.45 -8.14 7.20
C PHE A 60 6.04 -8.71 5.83
N SER A 61 4.75 -8.96 5.65
CA SER A 61 4.15 -9.46 4.41
C SER A 61 3.11 -8.46 3.93
N LEU A 62 3.23 -7.97 2.70
CA LEU A 62 2.27 -7.09 2.03
C LEU A 62 1.65 -7.81 0.84
N GLU A 63 0.33 -7.88 0.84
CA GLU A 63 -0.53 -8.26 -0.27
C GLU A 63 -1.11 -6.98 -0.89
N ALA A 64 -0.86 -6.78 -2.18
CA ALA A 64 -1.33 -5.63 -2.93
C ALA A 64 -2.10 -6.08 -4.17
N GLU A 65 -3.27 -5.49 -4.41
CA GLU A 65 -4.07 -5.69 -5.62
C GLU A 65 -4.19 -4.37 -6.37
N ILE A 66 -3.71 -4.35 -7.61
CA ILE A 66 -3.65 -3.14 -8.44
C ILE A 66 -4.51 -3.37 -9.69
N PRO A 67 -5.44 -2.46 -10.03
CA PRO A 67 -6.23 -2.61 -11.25
C PRO A 67 -5.38 -2.36 -12.50
N GLU A 68 -5.87 -2.77 -13.67
CA GLU A 68 -5.17 -2.53 -14.94
C GLU A 68 -5.08 -1.03 -15.26
N GLY A 69 -3.95 -0.63 -15.86
CA GLY A 69 -3.73 0.77 -16.26
C GLY A 69 -3.35 1.73 -15.12
N VAL A 70 -3.12 1.21 -13.91
CA VAL A 70 -2.59 1.98 -12.77
C VAL A 70 -1.12 1.62 -12.54
N GLU A 71 -0.28 2.63 -12.41
CA GLU A 71 1.12 2.48 -12.00
C GLU A 71 1.20 2.58 -10.48
N ALA A 72 1.83 1.59 -9.86
CA ALA A 72 1.89 1.48 -8.41
C ALA A 72 3.31 1.18 -7.94
N VAL A 73 3.70 1.77 -6.81
CA VAL A 73 4.97 1.47 -6.13
C VAL A 73 4.68 1.16 -4.66
N ALA A 74 5.15 0.02 -4.18
CA ALA A 74 5.18 -0.29 -2.77
C ALA A 74 6.46 0.23 -2.13
N ILE A 75 6.36 0.89 -0.98
CA ILE A 75 7.50 1.24 -0.13
C ILE A 75 7.37 0.40 1.14
N LEU A 76 8.22 -0.62 1.28
CA LEU A 76 8.19 -1.48 2.46
C LEU A 76 8.72 -0.74 3.69
N PRO A 77 8.46 -1.23 4.92
CA PRO A 77 8.93 -0.58 6.15
C PRO A 77 10.43 -0.29 6.23
N SER A 78 11.27 -1.08 5.54
CA SER A 78 12.72 -0.82 5.41
C SER A 78 13.07 0.40 4.55
N GLY A 79 12.09 0.98 3.86
CA GLY A 79 12.27 2.05 2.87
C GLY A 79 12.56 1.55 1.46
N LYS A 80 12.61 0.24 1.23
CA LYS A 80 12.81 -0.33 -0.11
C LYS A 80 11.57 -0.13 -0.98
N GLU A 81 11.81 0.30 -2.20
CA GLU A 81 10.78 0.54 -3.22
C GLU A 81 10.65 -0.66 -4.16
N TYR A 82 9.42 -1.08 -4.42
CA TYR A 82 9.07 -2.17 -5.32
C TYR A 82 8.01 -1.70 -6.31
N PRO A 83 8.29 -1.69 -7.62
CA PRO A 83 7.26 -1.43 -8.62
C PRO A 83 6.26 -2.59 -8.62
N LEU A 84 4.99 -2.25 -8.48
CA LEU A 84 3.87 -3.19 -8.53
C LEU A 84 3.27 -3.19 -9.93
N LYS A 85 2.99 -4.39 -10.43
CA LYS A 85 2.20 -4.62 -11.66
C LYS A 85 0.70 -4.63 -11.38
N SER A 86 -0.12 -4.63 -12.42
CA SER A 86 -1.54 -4.94 -12.27
C SER A 86 -1.76 -6.38 -11.81
N GLY A 87 -2.86 -6.61 -11.10
CA GLY A 87 -3.20 -7.87 -10.46
C GLY A 87 -2.71 -7.96 -9.01
N PHE A 88 -2.81 -9.17 -8.47
CA PHE A 88 -2.43 -9.48 -7.09
C PHE A 88 -0.93 -9.78 -6.99
N GLN A 89 -0.26 -9.17 -6.02
CA GLN A 89 1.16 -9.38 -5.72
C GLN A 89 1.37 -9.48 -4.21
N THR A 90 2.38 -10.26 -3.84
CA THR A 90 2.83 -10.38 -2.46
C THR A 90 4.30 -10.00 -2.37
N LEU A 91 4.64 -9.21 -1.36
CA LEU A 91 6.01 -8.80 -1.03
C LEU A 91 6.28 -9.14 0.43
N ASP A 92 7.42 -9.76 0.69
CA ASP A 92 7.89 -10.04 2.03
C ASP A 92 9.22 -9.33 2.30
N GLU A 93 9.41 -8.91 3.55
CA GLU A 93 10.72 -8.51 4.03
C GLU A 93 10.94 -8.83 5.52
N PRO A 94 12.20 -9.03 5.94
CA PRO A 94 12.53 -9.07 7.36
C PRO A 94 12.13 -7.75 8.04
N TYR A 95 11.37 -7.86 9.12
CA TYR A 95 10.93 -6.73 9.93
C TYR A 95 11.42 -6.89 11.37
N PRO A 96 12.58 -6.30 11.71
CA PRO A 96 13.08 -6.30 13.08
C PRO A 96 12.17 -5.42 13.93
N ARG A 97 11.40 -6.03 14.84
CA ARG A 97 10.69 -5.32 15.90
C ARG A 97 11.63 -4.90 17.01
#